data_AF-A0ABD2SE89-F1
#
_entry.id   AF-A0ABD2SE89-F1
#
_cell.length_a   1.000
_cell.length_b   1.000
_cell.length_c   1.000
_cell.angle_alpha   90.00
_cell.angle_beta   90.00
_cell.angle_gamma   90.00
#
_symmetry.space_group_name_H-M   'P 1'
#
loop_
_entity.id
_entity.type
_entity.pdbx_description
1 polymer ?
#
loop_
_entity_poly.entity_id
_entity_poly.type
_entity_poly.pdbx_seq_one_letter_code
_entity_poly.pdbx_strand_id
1 'polypeptide(L)'
;MGGSMMERYQKLGLKESLNQPYRYPIACDELSLILRNAYSRIPKNLQSLIFQDSLAAFGLLPEMQTQAAISAAHGLLQSMEAALPKQKKALAASEFKQAMVAHRRRRKVQLVLEGDLFPELGQSYHTYVGGRYQVP
;
A
#
# COMPACT_ATOMS: atom_id res chain seq x y z
N MET A 1 -2.81 -2.82 34.85
CA MET A 1 -2.06 -1.58 34.55
C MET A 1 -2.43 -1.11 33.15
N GLY A 2 -3.24 -0.06 33.03
CA GLY A 2 -3.59 0.52 31.73
C GLY A 2 -2.52 1.53 31.32
N GLY A 3 -1.60 1.15 30.44
CA GLY A 3 -0.62 2.08 29.86
C GLY A 3 -1.30 3.20 29.06
N SER A 4 -0.55 4.28 28.81
CA SER A 4 -1.07 5.43 28.04
C SER A 4 -1.58 4.96 26.66
N MET A 5 -2.54 5.69 26.05
CA MET A 5 -3.01 5.35 24.69
C MET A 5 -1.85 5.23 23.68
N MET A 6 -0.79 6.01 23.87
CA MET A 6 0.42 5.97 23.07
C MET A 6 1.22 4.68 23.27
N GLU A 7 1.43 4.25 24.51
CA GLU A 7 2.10 2.97 24.80
C GLU A 7 1.30 1.78 24.24
N ARG A 8 -0.03 1.82 24.35
CA ARG A 8 -0.89 0.77 23.79
C ARG A 8 -0.77 0.71 22.27
N TYR A 9 -0.74 1.86 21.60
CA TYR A 9 -0.53 1.92 20.16
C TYR A 9 0.86 1.39 19.75
N GLN A 10 1.92 1.81 20.44
CA GLN A 10 3.29 1.34 20.16
C GLN A 10 3.43 -0.17 20.36
N LYS A 11 2.75 -0.75 21.37
CA LYS A 11 2.72 -2.20 21.60
C LYS A 11 2.06 -3.00 20.47
N LEU A 12 1.27 -2.37 19.60
CA LEU A 12 0.72 -3.05 18.41
C LEU A 12 1.80 -3.38 17.39
N GLY A 13 2.95 -2.68 17.41
CA GLY A 13 4.06 -2.96 16.49
C GLY A 13 3.68 -2.79 15.01
N LEU A 14 2.78 -1.84 14.72
CA LEU A 14 2.26 -1.62 13.36
C LEU A 14 3.37 -1.22 12.40
N LYS A 15 4.29 -0.36 12.84
CA LYS A 15 5.42 0.11 12.03
C LYS A 15 6.33 -1.04 11.62
N GLU A 16 6.63 -1.95 12.54
CA GLU A 16 7.43 -3.14 12.28
C GLU A 16 6.69 -4.10 11.35
N SER A 17 5.38 -4.24 11.53
CA SER A 17 4.52 -5.08 10.68
C SER A 17 4.41 -4.54 9.25
N LEU A 18 4.41 -3.22 9.06
CA LEU A 18 4.43 -2.60 7.73
C LEU A 18 5.72 -2.94 6.94
N ASN A 19 6.85 -3.13 7.61
CA ASN A 19 8.10 -3.53 6.93
C ASN A 19 8.11 -5.00 6.49
N GLN A 20 7.11 -5.80 6.87
CA GLN A 20 7.03 -7.22 6.53
C GLN A 20 6.00 -7.44 5.42
N PRO A 21 6.39 -7.92 4.22
CA PRO A 21 5.45 -8.04 3.08
C PRO A 21 4.20 -8.87 3.35
N TYR A 22 4.32 -9.89 4.20
CA TYR A 22 3.23 -10.78 4.59
C TYR A 22 2.30 -10.17 5.66
N ARG A 23 2.76 -9.19 6.44
CA ARG A 23 1.93 -8.49 7.44
C ARG A 23 1.44 -7.12 6.98
N TYR A 24 2.05 -6.56 5.94
CA TYR A 24 1.71 -5.25 5.40
C TYR A 24 0.20 -5.04 5.19
N PRO A 25 -0.55 -5.96 4.52
CA PRO A 25 -1.98 -5.76 4.32
C PRO A 25 -2.75 -5.65 5.64
N ILE A 26 -2.41 -6.52 6.61
CA ILE A 26 -3.04 -6.55 7.93
C ILE A 26 -2.77 -5.25 8.68
N ALA A 27 -1.53 -4.76 8.65
CA ALA A 27 -1.15 -3.51 9.29
C ALA A 27 -1.87 -2.29 8.67
N CYS A 28 -2.06 -2.27 7.34
CA CYS A 28 -2.86 -1.25 6.66
C CYS A 28 -4.33 -1.29 7.07
N ASP A 29 -4.91 -2.48 7.24
CA ASP A 29 -6.29 -2.64 7.70
C ASP A 29 -6.45 -2.20 9.16
N GLU A 30 -5.50 -2.53 10.04
CA GLU A 30 -5.52 -2.07 11.43
C GLU A 30 -5.43 -0.53 11.52
N LEU A 31 -4.53 0.09 10.75
CA LEU A 31 -4.46 1.55 10.64
C LEU A 31 -5.78 2.15 10.13
N SER A 32 -6.41 1.50 9.14
CA SER A 32 -7.71 1.92 8.60
C SER A 32 -8.80 1.89 9.68
N LEU A 33 -8.85 0.84 10.49
CA LEU A 33 -9.80 0.70 11.60
C LEU A 33 -9.57 1.78 12.67
N ILE A 34 -8.32 2.06 13.03
CA ILE A 34 -7.99 3.11 13.99
C ILE A 34 -8.42 4.48 13.45
N LEU A 35 -8.14 4.76 12.17
CA LEU A 35 -8.51 6.01 11.52
C LEU A 35 -10.02 6.25 11.53
N ARG A 36 -10.80 5.23 11.17
CA ARG A 36 -12.27 5.33 11.10
C ARG A 36 -12.92 5.45 12.46
N ASN A 37 -12.45 4.69 13.45
CA ASN A 37 -13.19 4.50 14.70
C ASN A 37 -12.70 5.39 15.86
N ALA A 38 -11.42 5.76 15.85
CA ALA A 38 -10.78 6.35 17.02
C ALA A 38 -10.09 7.69 16.76
N TYR A 39 -9.75 8.03 15.50
CA TYR A 39 -8.87 9.18 15.18
C TYR A 39 -9.33 10.51 15.77
N SER A 40 -10.62 10.83 15.76
CA SER A 40 -11.15 12.09 16.33
C SER A 40 -11.14 12.12 17.87
N ARG A 41 -11.04 10.96 18.53
CA ARG A 41 -11.14 10.78 19.99
C ARG A 41 -9.79 10.62 20.68
N ILE A 42 -8.74 10.33 19.91
CA ILE A 42 -7.37 10.16 20.43
C ILE A 42 -6.64 11.51 20.52
N PRO A 43 -5.64 11.65 21.42
CA PRO A 43 -4.92 12.90 21.60
C PRO A 43 -4.07 13.28 20.38
N LYS A 44 -3.82 14.58 20.18
CA LYS A 44 -3.18 15.13 18.97
C LYS A 44 -1.81 14.55 18.66
N ASN A 45 -1.03 14.23 19.70
CA ASN A 45 0.27 13.56 19.55
C ASN A 45 0.12 12.17 18.92
N LEU A 46 -0.86 11.38 19.36
CA LEU A 46 -1.14 10.06 18.81
C LEU A 46 -1.76 10.15 17.40
N GLN A 47 -2.62 11.13 17.15
CA GLN A 47 -3.12 11.41 15.78
C GLN A 47 -1.97 11.69 14.81
N SER A 48 -0.99 12.48 15.24
CA SER A 48 0.19 12.78 14.42
C SER A 48 1.00 11.52 14.12
N LEU A 49 1.20 10.66 15.12
CA LEU A 49 1.94 9.40 14.96
C LEU A 49 1.23 8.45 13.98
N ILE A 50 -0.07 8.19 14.18
CA ILE A 50 -0.86 7.35 13.27
C ILE A 50 -0.84 7.90 11.84
N PHE A 51 -0.93 9.22 11.70
CA PHE A 51 -0.84 9.86 10.39
C PHE A 51 0.52 9.62 9.73
N GLN A 52 1.62 9.74 10.49
CA GLN A 52 2.97 9.46 9.98
C GLN A 52 3.15 7.99 9.60
N ASP A 53 2.68 7.06 10.43
CA ASP A 53 2.74 5.63 10.13
C ASP A 53 1.91 5.27 8.89
N SER A 54 0.78 5.93 8.69
CA SER A 54 -0.05 5.76 7.48
C SER A 54 0.65 6.26 6.22
N LEU A 55 1.37 7.40 6.30
CA LEU A 55 2.18 7.87 5.18
C LEU A 55 3.37 6.94 4.89
N ALA A 56 4.03 6.44 5.95
CA ALA A 56 5.10 5.46 5.81
C ALA A 56 4.62 4.18 5.12
N ALA A 57 3.40 3.72 5.41
CA ALA A 57 2.79 2.58 4.72
C ALA A 57 2.72 2.80 3.20
N PHE A 58 2.38 4.00 2.72
CA PHE A 58 2.39 4.29 1.28
C PHE A 58 3.82 4.28 0.71
N GLY A 59 4.80 4.82 1.44
CA GLY A 59 6.20 4.77 1.03
C GLY A 59 6.75 3.35 0.84
N LEU A 60 6.24 2.38 1.60
CA LEU A 60 6.62 0.97 1.53
C LEU A 60 5.86 0.17 0.45
N LEU A 61 4.73 0.68 -0.06
CA LEU A 61 3.92 0.00 -1.07
C LEU A 61 4.70 -0.44 -2.34
N PRO A 62 5.68 0.32 -2.86
CA PRO A 62 6.50 -0.12 -4.00
C PRO A 62 7.34 -1.37 -3.74
N GLU A 63 7.57 -1.72 -2.47
CA GLU A 63 8.28 -2.93 -2.07
C GLU A 63 7.34 -4.15 -1.96
N MET A 64 6.03 -3.90 -1.90
CA MET A 64 5.00 -4.93 -1.77
C MET A 64 4.55 -5.39 -3.15
N GLN A 65 4.81 -6.64 -3.50
CA GLN A 65 4.54 -7.20 -4.84
C GLN A 65 3.16 -7.89 -4.95
N THR A 66 2.30 -7.74 -3.93
CA THR A 66 1.01 -8.46 -3.87
C THR A 66 -0.17 -7.55 -4.14
N GLN A 67 -1.19 -8.10 -4.82
CA GLN A 67 -2.46 -7.39 -5.03
C GLN A 67 -3.16 -7.06 -3.71
N ALA A 68 -3.04 -7.93 -2.70
CA ALA A 68 -3.58 -7.71 -1.37
C ALA A 68 -3.00 -6.44 -0.71
N ALA A 69 -1.70 -6.19 -0.86
CA ALA A 69 -1.08 -4.96 -0.36
C ALA A 69 -1.64 -3.70 -1.04
N ILE A 70 -1.86 -3.75 -2.35
CA ILE A 70 -2.45 -2.64 -3.11
C ILE A 70 -3.88 -2.36 -2.63
N SER A 71 -4.70 -3.40 -2.49
CA SER A 71 -6.07 -3.27 -2.00
C SER A 71 -6.11 -2.70 -0.57
N ALA A 72 -5.27 -3.19 0.34
CA ALA A 72 -5.20 -2.71 1.72
C ALA A 72 -4.71 -1.26 1.80
N ALA A 73 -3.68 -0.88 1.02
CA ALA A 73 -3.21 0.51 0.95
C ALA A 73 -4.27 1.46 0.39
N HIS A 74 -5.06 1.02 -0.59
CA HIS A 74 -6.20 1.79 -1.09
C HIS A 74 -7.30 1.95 -0.02
N GLY A 75 -7.60 0.90 0.74
CA GLY A 75 -8.52 0.95 1.88
C GLY A 75 -8.05 1.92 2.98
N LEU A 76 -6.73 1.97 3.22
CA LEU A 76 -6.09 2.92 4.11
C LEU A 76 -6.27 4.36 3.62
N LEU A 77 -6.02 4.64 2.34
CA LEU A 77 -6.25 5.95 1.75
C LEU A 77 -7.70 6.42 1.94
N GLN A 78 -8.68 5.56 1.65
CA GLN A 78 -10.10 5.91 1.84
C GLN A 78 -10.42 6.24 3.30
N SER A 79 -9.82 5.50 4.24
CA SER A 79 -9.99 5.73 5.68
C SER A 79 -9.39 7.06 6.11
N MET A 80 -8.23 7.41 5.58
CA MET A 80 -7.60 8.71 5.76
C MET A 80 -8.45 9.84 5.16
N GLU A 81 -8.99 9.65 3.96
CA GLU A 81 -9.87 10.63 3.33
C GLU A 81 -11.18 10.84 4.10
N ALA A 82 -11.70 9.81 4.76
CA ALA A 82 -12.89 9.93 5.60
C ALA A 82 -12.59 10.64 6.94
N ALA A 83 -11.47 10.31 7.59
CA ALA A 83 -11.18 10.72 8.96
C ALA A 83 -10.39 12.04 9.10
N LEU A 84 -9.63 12.45 8.08
CA LEU A 84 -8.66 13.53 8.19
C LEU A 84 -9.19 14.91 7.73
N PRO A 85 -8.60 16.02 8.19
CA PRO A 85 -8.89 17.35 7.64
C PRO A 85 -8.33 17.52 6.21
N LYS A 86 -8.91 18.45 5.43
CA LYS A 86 -8.65 18.66 3.99
C LYS A 86 -7.16 18.66 3.60
N GLN A 87 -6.31 19.34 4.38
CA GLN A 87 -4.86 19.41 4.11
C GLN A 87 -4.18 18.04 4.15
N LYS A 88 -4.52 17.21 5.13
CA LYS A 88 -3.92 15.88 5.30
C LYS A 88 -4.43 14.88 4.25
N LYS A 89 -5.67 15.04 3.77
CA LYS A 89 -6.21 14.23 2.67
C LYS A 89 -5.40 14.41 1.38
N ALA A 90 -5.14 15.67 1.02
CA ALA A 90 -4.38 16.00 -0.18
C ALA A 90 -2.97 15.39 -0.15
N LEU A 91 -2.30 15.48 1.02
CA LEU A 91 -0.99 14.87 1.22
C LEU A 91 -1.04 13.33 1.11
N ALA A 92 -2.02 12.69 1.76
CA ALA A 92 -2.18 11.24 1.67
C ALA A 92 -2.40 10.77 0.22
N ALA A 93 -3.26 11.47 -0.53
CA ALA A 93 -3.54 11.16 -1.93
C ALA A 93 -2.31 11.36 -2.83
N SER A 94 -1.51 12.42 -2.59
CA SER A 94 -0.29 12.64 -3.37
C SER A 94 0.76 11.56 -3.10
N GLU A 95 0.98 11.19 -1.84
CA GLU A 95 1.91 10.13 -1.44
C GLU A 95 1.49 8.78 -2.02
N PHE A 96 0.21 8.41 -1.89
CA PHE A 96 -0.31 7.17 -2.47
C PHE A 96 -0.13 7.14 -3.99
N LYS A 97 -0.40 8.25 -4.69
CA LYS A 97 -0.21 8.33 -6.14
C LYS A 97 1.26 8.15 -6.53
N GLN A 98 2.18 8.78 -5.80
CA GLN A 98 3.61 8.61 -6.03
C GLN A 98 4.07 7.18 -5.79
N ALA A 99 3.59 6.55 -4.70
CA ALA A 99 3.86 5.15 -4.40
C ALA A 99 3.34 4.20 -5.49
N MET A 100 2.12 4.42 -6.00
CA MET A 100 1.57 3.62 -7.10
C MET A 100 2.39 3.76 -8.39
N VAL A 101 2.91 4.96 -8.68
CA VAL A 101 3.81 5.18 -9.83
C VAL A 101 5.12 4.43 -9.63
N ALA A 102 5.74 4.52 -8.44
CA ALA A 102 6.97 3.81 -8.12
C ALA A 102 6.78 2.28 -8.18
N HIS A 103 5.68 1.77 -7.63
CA HIS A 103 5.30 0.35 -7.70
C HIS A 103 5.18 -0.14 -9.15
N ARG A 104 4.44 0.58 -10.00
CA ARG A 104 4.29 0.23 -11.44
C ARG A 104 5.62 0.26 -12.18
N ARG A 105 6.48 1.25 -11.90
CA ARG A 105 7.82 1.35 -12.49
C ARG A 105 8.69 0.14 -12.13
N ARG A 106 8.71 -0.25 -10.85
CA ARG A 106 9.44 -1.43 -10.38
C ARG A 106 8.95 -2.71 -11.05
N ARG A 107 7.63 -2.92 -11.14
CA ARG A 107 7.06 -4.09 -11.81
C ARG A 107 7.46 -4.18 -13.29
N LYS A 108 7.50 -3.05 -14.00
CA LYS A 108 7.96 -3.02 -15.41
C LYS A 108 9.45 -3.37 -15.52
N VAL A 109 10.29 -2.85 -14.62
CA VAL A 109 11.73 -3.17 -14.58
C VAL A 109 11.96 -4.65 -14.25
N GLN A 110 11.20 -5.22 -13.30
CA GLN A 110 11.31 -6.62 -12.93
C GLN A 110 10.92 -7.54 -14.09
N LEU A 111 9.84 -7.23 -14.84
CA LEU A 111 9.46 -8.00 -16.04
C LEU A 111 10.51 -7.93 -17.15
N VAL A 112 11.18 -6.79 -17.32
CA VAL A 112 12.27 -6.65 -18.31
C VAL A 112 13.48 -7.48 -17.87
N LEU A 113 13.89 -7.38 -16.59
CA LEU A 113 15.02 -8.15 -16.05
C LEU A 113 14.75 -9.67 -16.05
N GLU A 114 13.52 -10.10 -15.76
CA GLU A 114 13.13 -11.52 -15.77
C GLU A 114 13.02 -12.07 -17.22
N GLY A 115 12.56 -11.25 -18.16
CA GLY A 115 12.59 -11.56 -19.59
C GLY A 115 14.01 -11.66 -20.16
N ASP A 116 14.94 -10.85 -19.65
CA ASP A 116 16.36 -10.92 -20.02
C ASP A 116 17.10 -12.09 -19.34
N LEU A 117 16.60 -12.61 -18.21
CA LEU A 117 17.20 -13.74 -17.48
C LEU A 117 16.72 -15.13 -17.95
N PHE A 118 15.54 -15.22 -18.58
CA PHE A 118 14.94 -16.47 -19.08
C PHE A 118 14.43 -16.31 -20.54
N PRO A 119 15.32 -16.26 -21.54
CA PRO A 119 14.93 -16.07 -22.95
C PRO A 119 14.11 -17.24 -23.54
N GLU A 120 14.07 -18.40 -22.88
CA GLU A 120 13.50 -19.65 -23.42
C GLU A 120 12.00 -19.85 -23.14
N LEU A 121 11.36 -19.06 -22.26
CA LEU A 121 9.91 -19.18 -21.97
C LEU A 121 9.06 -18.01 -22.51
N GLY A 122 9.71 -17.03 -23.16
CA GLY A 122 9.07 -15.81 -23.65
C GLY A 122 8.33 -15.90 -25.00
N GLN A 123 8.28 -17.07 -25.64
CA GLN A 123 7.64 -17.22 -26.97
C GLN A 123 6.17 -17.70 -26.94
N SER A 124 5.56 -17.98 -25.77
CA SER A 124 4.22 -18.60 -25.72
C SER A 124 3.05 -17.70 -25.29
N TYR A 125 3.23 -16.39 -25.07
CA TYR A 125 2.13 -15.50 -24.64
C TYR A 125 1.79 -14.34 -25.60
N HIS A 126 2.46 -14.25 -26.75
CA HIS A 126 2.20 -13.21 -27.76
C HIS A 126 1.34 -13.70 -28.93
N THR A 127 0.26 -14.43 -28.67
CA THR A 127 -0.65 -14.84 -29.77
C THR A 127 -2.12 -14.93 -29.39
N TYR A 128 -2.69 -13.94 -28.70
CA TYR A 128 -4.15 -13.77 -28.73
C TYR A 128 -4.57 -12.29 -28.70
N VAL A 129 -4.42 -11.62 -29.84
CA VAL A 129 -5.28 -10.48 -30.18
C VAL A 129 -5.60 -10.51 -31.68
N GLY A 130 -6.87 -10.74 -32.02
CA GLY A 130 -7.49 -10.25 -33.25
C GLY A 130 -7.30 -11.10 -34.50
N GLY A 131 -8.32 -11.87 -34.87
CA GLY A 131 -8.29 -12.83 -35.96
C GLY A 131 -8.31 -12.24 -37.39
N ARG A 132 -7.97 -13.12 -38.33
CA ARG A 132 -8.67 -13.38 -39.61
C ARG A 132 -8.07 -14.65 -40.21
N TYR A 133 -8.85 -15.73 -40.20
CA TYR A 133 -8.57 -16.90 -41.02
C TYR A 133 -8.88 -16.55 -42.48
N GLN A 134 -7.87 -16.63 -43.34
CA GLN A 134 -8.05 -17.02 -44.74
C GLN A 134 -6.77 -17.75 -45.17
N VAL A 135 -6.93 -19.03 -45.50
CA VAL A 135 -5.94 -19.89 -46.16
C VAL A 135 -6.48 -20.25 -47.56
N PRO A 136 -5.60 -20.58 -48.52
CA PRO A 136 -5.83 -20.45 -49.96
C PRO A 136 -6.93 -21.35 -50.55
#